data_AF-A0A3M3B6P0-F1
#
_entry.id   AF-A0A3M3B6P0-F1
#
_cell.length_a   1.000
_cell.length_b   1.000
_cell.length_c   1.000
_cell.angle_alpha   90.00
_cell.angle_beta   90.00
_cell.angle_gamma   90.00
#
_symmetry.space_group_name_H-M   'P 1'
#
loop_
_entity.id
_entity.type
_entity.pdbx_description
1 polymer ?
#
loop_
_entity_poly.entity_id
_entity_poly.type
_entity_poly.pdbx_seq_one_letter_code
_entity_poly.pdbx_strand_id
1 'polypeptide(L)' 'FKAGDKVAIAAVDYGVEAVEGELMFTGREELILRREDNRAGVVHVHFPRLGFRVEKR' A
#
# COMPACT_ATOMS: atom_id res chain seq x y z
N PHE A 1 -11.08 5.29 -0.62
CA PHE A 1 -10.10 5.18 0.49
C PHE A 1 -9.77 6.57 0.97
N LYS A 2 -9.58 6.74 2.27
CA LYS A 2 -9.10 7.98 2.88
C LYS A 2 -7.83 7.70 3.68
N ALA A 3 -7.05 8.74 3.96
CA ALA A 3 -5.89 8.60 4.84
C ALA A 3 -6.33 8.00 6.20
N GLY A 4 -5.53 7.08 6.72
CA GLY A 4 -5.79 6.30 7.94
C GLY A 4 -6.56 5.00 7.73
N ASP A 5 -7.14 4.73 6.55
CA ASP A 5 -7.77 3.44 6.27
C ASP A 5 -6.69 2.32 6.30
N LYS A 6 -7.01 1.18 6.92
CA LYS A 6 -6.22 -0.06 6.73
C LYS A 6 -6.57 -0.67 5.37
N VAL A 7 -5.54 -0.98 4.59
CA VAL A 7 -5.69 -1.47 3.23
C VAL A 7 -4.62 -2.51 2.90
N ALA A 8 -4.88 -3.27 1.84
CA ALA A 8 -3.93 -4.15 1.20
C ALA A 8 -3.73 -3.72 -0.25
N ILE A 9 -2.47 -3.66 -0.71
CA ILE A 9 -2.12 -3.32 -2.09
C ILE A 9 -1.32 -4.47 -2.70
N ALA A 10 -1.71 -4.90 -3.90
CA ALA A 10 -1.03 -5.97 -4.65
C ALA A 10 -0.93 -5.61 -6.13
N ALA A 11 0.11 -6.12 -6.80
CA ALA A 11 0.22 -6.04 -8.26
C ALA A 11 -0.94 -6.82 -8.93
N VAL A 12 -1.34 -6.41 -10.13
CA VAL A 12 -2.47 -7.03 -10.87
C VAL A 12 -2.04 -8.05 -11.92
N ASP A 13 -0.76 -8.09 -12.28
CA ASP A 13 -0.20 -8.95 -13.32
C ASP A 13 0.47 -10.20 -12.73
N TYR A 14 1.52 -10.04 -11.92
CA TYR A 14 2.25 -11.13 -11.26
C TYR A 14 2.85 -10.65 -9.93
N GLY A 15 3.27 -11.58 -9.07
CA GLY A 15 3.77 -11.22 -7.74
C GLY A 15 2.67 -10.62 -6.85
N VAL A 16 1.51 -11.27 -6.82
CA VAL A 16 0.27 -10.76 -6.18
C VAL A 16 0.25 -10.85 -4.64
N GLU A 17 1.41 -11.02 -4.01
CA GLU A 17 1.49 -10.98 -2.55
C GLU A 17 1.20 -9.56 -2.08
N ALA A 18 0.16 -9.43 -1.24
CA ALA A 18 -0.32 -8.13 -0.82
C ALA A 18 0.56 -7.52 0.26
N VAL A 19 0.83 -6.22 0.12
CA VAL A 19 1.42 -5.41 1.17
C VAL A 19 0.31 -4.74 1.96
N GLU A 20 0.20 -5.10 3.22
CA GLU A 20 -0.79 -4.54 4.14
C GLU A 20 -0.21 -3.40 4.97
N GLY A 21 -1.03 -2.38 5.20
CA GLY A 21 -0.62 -1.23 5.98
C GLY A 21 -1.72 -0.19 6.13
N GLU A 22 -1.33 0.95 6.69
CA GLU A 22 -2.18 2.12 6.82
C GLU A 22 -1.96 3.07 5.65
N LEU A 23 -3.04 3.49 4.99
CA LEU A 23 -2.94 4.42 3.88
C LEU A 23 -2.59 5.82 4.39
N MET A 24 -1.37 6.27 4.12
CA MET A 24 -0.90 7.61 4.52
C MET A 24 -1.20 8.66 3.45
N PHE A 25 -1.13 8.27 2.18
CA PHE A 25 -1.37 9.16 1.05
C PHE A 25 -2.09 8.44 -0.09
N THR A 26 -3.00 9.17 -0.73
CA THR A 26 -3.70 8.73 -1.94
C THR A 26 -3.67 9.85 -2.98
N GLY A 27 -2.69 9.80 -3.87
CA GLY A 27 -2.57 10.71 -5.01
C GLY A 27 -3.29 10.17 -6.24
N ARG A 28 -3.13 10.87 -7.36
CA ARG A 28 -3.59 10.42 -8.69
C ARG A 28 -2.68 9.35 -9.30
N GLU A 29 -1.39 9.42 -9.03
CA GLU A 29 -0.37 8.54 -9.63
C GLU A 29 0.19 7.52 -8.63
N GLU A 30 0.16 7.80 -7.32
CA GLU A 30 0.76 6.96 -6.30
C GLU A 30 -0.09 6.81 -5.03
N LEU A 31 0.19 5.72 -4.30
CA LEU A 31 -0.34 5.40 -2.98
C LEU A 31 0.84 5.16 -2.03
N ILE A 32 0.71 5.57 -0.77
CA ILE A 32 1.75 5.35 0.25
C ILE A 32 1.16 4.63 1.45
N LEU A 33 1.73 3.48 1.81
CA LEU A 33 1.37 2.72 3.00
C LEU A 33 2.42 2.84 4.09
N ARG A 34 2.00 3.09 5.33
CA ARG A 34 2.82 2.90 6.52
C ARG A 34 2.65 1.47 7.04
N ARG A 35 3.76 0.77 7.27
CA ARG A 35 3.77 -0.54 7.94
C ARG A 35 4.97 -0.68 8.88
N GLU A 36 4.88 -1.64 9.78
CA GLU A 36 5.99 -2.04 10.66
C GLU A 36 6.62 -3.31 10.10
N ASP A 37 7.96 -3.34 10.10
CA ASP A 37 8.77 -4.45 9.65
C ASP A 37 9.82 -4.77 10.72
N ASN A 38 9.99 -6.05 11.04
CA ASN A 38 10.87 -6.47 12.15
C ASN A 38 12.33 -6.08 11.95
N ARG A 39 12.78 -5.87 10.70
CA ARG A 39 14.17 -5.54 10.37
C ARG A 39 14.37 -4.05 10.08
N ALA A 40 13.35 -3.38 9.57
CA ALA A 40 13.42 -1.98 9.13
C ALA A 40 12.64 -0.99 10.03
N GLY A 41 11.90 -1.48 11.02
CA GLY A 41 11.03 -0.66 11.85
C GLY A 41 9.84 -0.12 11.04
N VAL A 42 9.49 1.15 11.26
CA VAL A 42 8.38 1.79 10.54
C VAL A 42 8.86 2.26 9.17
N VAL A 43 8.22 1.76 8.11
CA VAL A 43 8.53 2.12 6.72
C VAL A 43 7.30 2.65 6.00
N HIS A 44 7.55 3.51 5.01
CA HIS A 44 6.56 3.97 4.04
C HIS A 44 6.83 3.30 2.69
N VAL A 45 5.88 2.52 2.19
CA VAL A 45 5.98 1.78 0.93
C VAL A 45 5.16 2.52 -0.12
N HIS A 46 5.82 2.89 -1.23
CA HIS A 46 5.20 3.62 -2.34
C HIS A 46 4.79 2.65 -3.44
N PHE A 47 3.58 2.87 -3.97
CA PHE A 47 3.04 2.12 -5.10
C PHE A 47 2.59 3.07 -6.20
N PRO A 48 2.99 2.85 -7.45
CA PRO A 48 2.26 3.41 -8.59
C PRO A 48 0.80 2.92 -8.56
N ARG A 49 -0.15 3.75 -8.97
CA ARG A 49 -1.56 3.32 -9.10
C ARG A 49 -1.77 2.39 -10.29
N LEU A 50 -1.06 2.64 -11.38
CA LEU A 50 -1.13 1.77 -12.54
C LEU A 50 -0.44 0.44 -12.22
N GLY A 51 -1.13 -0.67 -12.51
CA GLY A 51 -0.62 -2.01 -12.27
C GLY A 51 -0.82 -2.53 -10.84
N PHE A 52 -1.46 -1.76 -9.95
CA PHE A 52 -1.73 -2.18 -8.58
C PHE A 52 -3.20 -2.02 -8.22
N ARG A 53 -3.74 -2.98 -7.46
CA ARG A 53 -5.09 -2.93 -6.88
C ARG A 53 -4.99 -2.64 -5.39
N VAL A 54 -5.88 -1.79 -4.90
CA VAL A 54 -6.03 -1.48 -3.47
C VAL A 54 -7.37 -1.99 -2.96
N GLU A 55 -7.36 -2.66 -1.82
CA GLU A 55 -8.53 -3.24 -1.15
C GLU A 55 -8.63 -2.76 0.30
N LYS A 56 -9.84 -2.53 0.80
CA LYS A 56 -10.06 -2.17 2.19
C LYS A 56 -10.02 -3.43 3.05
N ARG A 57 -9.39 -3.32 4.22
CA ARG A 57 -9.37 -4.36 5.25
C ARG A 57 -10.33 -4.03 6.38
#